data_AF-A0A7V4UPM6-F1
#
_entry.id   AF-A0A7V4UPM6-F1
#
_cell.length_a   1.000
_cell.length_b   1.000
_cell.length_c   1.000
_cell.angle_alpha   90.00
_cell.angle_beta   90.00
_cell.angle_gamma   90.00
#
_symmetry.space_group_name_H-M   'P 1'
#
loop_
_entity.id
_entity.type
_entity.pdbx_description
1 polymer ?
#
loop_
_entity_poly.entity_id
_entity_poly.type
_entity_poly.pdbx_seq_one_letter_code
_entity_poly.pdbx_strand_id
1 'polypeptide(L)'
;MSRLRASKEALEPGVEPEWANHSDEQLLKMRICDLKLRIRGTELEARIGAFYRELEEKGIVFKPVCYLGDEWFCPDGASTIAIPFYLAHPRLKRLEEKMMMEVEGGNEAWCMRLLRHEMGHVLNHAYLLAKEPQWQKLLGPPSLDYSESFRARPYSKRFVRHLDGWYAQSHPEEDFAETVAIRLTPGLD
;
A
#
# COMPACT_ATOMS: atom_id res chain seq x y z
N MET A 1 -0.15 44.50 -5.31
CA MET A 1 0.93 43.47 -5.34
C MET A 1 1.12 42.92 -3.95
N SER A 2 0.29 41.96 -3.53
CA SER A 2 0.39 41.31 -2.22
C SER A 2 1.21 40.03 -2.37
N ARG A 3 2.36 39.96 -1.69
CA ARG A 3 3.21 38.76 -1.67
C ARG A 3 2.61 37.78 -0.66
N LEU A 4 2.00 36.72 -1.17
CA LEU A 4 1.83 35.47 -0.43
C LEU A 4 3.21 34.94 -0.05
N ARG A 5 3.53 34.92 1.24
CA ARG A 5 4.55 34.03 1.79
C ARG A 5 3.82 32.87 2.45
N ALA A 6 3.63 31.79 1.69
CA ALA A 6 3.46 30.47 2.27
C ALA A 6 4.86 29.87 2.41
N SER A 7 5.36 29.76 3.65
CA SER A 7 6.53 28.94 3.94
C SER A 7 6.14 27.47 3.78
N LYS A 8 6.34 26.94 2.57
CA LYS A 8 6.36 25.51 2.26
C LYS A 8 7.70 24.92 2.71
N GLU A 9 7.95 24.91 4.02
CA GLU A 9 9.10 24.16 4.54
C GLU A 9 8.60 22.82 5.03
N ALA A 10 9.06 21.76 4.36
CA ALA A 10 8.90 20.40 4.84
C ALA A 10 9.72 20.25 6.13
N LEU A 11 9.27 19.41 7.07
CA LEU A 11 10.00 19.10 8.30
C LEU A 11 11.47 18.75 7.98
N GLU A 12 12.45 19.20 8.74
CA GLU A 12 13.87 18.80 8.58
C GLU A 12 14.09 17.36 9.09
N PRO A 13 14.99 16.54 8.50
CA PRO A 13 15.22 15.18 8.96
C PRO A 13 15.73 15.17 10.40
N GLY A 14 15.04 14.47 11.30
CA GLY A 14 15.45 14.31 12.71
C GLY A 14 14.91 15.34 13.71
N VAL A 15 14.14 16.35 13.27
CA VAL A 15 13.40 17.23 14.19
C VAL A 15 12.01 16.64 14.39
N GLU A 16 11.69 16.29 15.63
CA GLU A 16 10.37 15.77 15.97
C GLU A 16 9.32 16.88 15.81
N PRO A 17 8.23 16.65 15.06
CA PRO A 17 7.22 17.67 14.84
C PRO A 17 6.49 18.01 16.14
N GLU A 18 6.09 19.27 16.31
CA GLU A 18 5.35 19.74 17.49
C GLU A 18 4.10 18.90 17.78
N TRP A 19 3.38 18.51 16.72
CA TRP A 19 2.18 17.68 16.83
C TRP A 19 2.45 16.27 17.36
N ALA A 20 3.70 15.78 17.38
CA ALA A 20 4.02 14.48 17.97
C ALA A 20 3.65 14.40 19.46
N ASN A 21 3.64 15.56 20.14
CA ASN A 21 3.28 15.70 21.55
C ASN A 21 1.79 16.02 21.79
N HIS A 22 1.00 16.19 20.72
CA HIS A 22 -0.43 16.42 20.85
C HIS A 22 -1.17 15.21 21.44
N SER A 23 -2.27 15.48 22.15
CA SER A 23 -3.23 14.46 22.56
C SER A 23 -3.89 13.82 21.33
N ASP A 24 -4.49 12.65 21.51
CA ASP A 24 -5.22 11.98 20.41
C ASP A 24 -6.33 12.88 19.86
N GLU A 25 -7.09 13.55 20.74
CA GLU A 25 -8.17 14.46 20.35
C GLU A 25 -7.68 15.67 19.54
N GLN A 26 -6.47 16.16 19.84
CA GLN A 26 -5.85 17.24 19.07
C GLN A 26 -5.42 16.74 17.70
N LEU A 27 -4.80 15.55 17.61
CA LEU A 27 -4.39 14.96 16.33
C LEU A 27 -5.57 14.65 15.42
N LEU A 28 -6.65 14.09 15.95
CA LEU A 28 -7.86 13.77 15.17
C LEU A 28 -8.54 15.00 14.56
N LYS A 29 -8.25 16.21 15.07
CA LYS A 29 -8.77 17.48 14.54
C LYS A 29 -7.85 18.12 13.49
N MET A 30 -6.65 17.57 13.29
CA MET A 30 -5.69 18.10 12.31
C MET A 30 -6.02 17.62 10.90
N ARG A 31 -5.72 18.45 9.91
CA ARG A 31 -5.72 18.02 8.51
C ARG A 31 -4.45 17.25 8.24
N ILE A 32 -4.54 16.16 7.46
CA ILE A 32 -3.37 15.34 7.08
C ILE A 32 -2.27 16.21 6.43
N CYS A 33 -2.65 17.19 5.60
CA CYS A 33 -1.69 18.08 4.95
C CYS A 33 -0.93 19.02 5.92
N ASP A 34 -1.43 19.23 7.14
CA ASP A 34 -0.76 20.02 8.18
C ASP A 34 0.23 19.18 9.01
N LEU A 35 0.18 17.85 8.91
CA LEU A 35 1.18 16.96 9.52
C LEU A 35 2.54 17.06 8.82
N LYS A 36 2.58 17.56 7.57
CA LYS A 36 3.79 17.75 6.74
C LYS A 36 4.65 16.49 6.64
N LEU A 37 3.98 15.33 6.58
CA LEU A 37 4.60 14.03 6.48
C LEU A 37 5.33 13.85 5.16
N ARG A 38 6.33 12.96 5.18
CA ARG A 38 7.10 12.55 4.02
C ARG A 38 7.63 11.14 4.22
N ILE A 39 7.92 10.46 3.11
CA ILE A 39 8.55 9.14 3.12
C ILE A 39 10.06 9.25 3.46
N ARG A 40 10.75 10.24 2.90
CA ARG A 40 12.20 10.43 3.13
C ARG A 40 12.54 10.59 4.61
N GLY A 41 13.55 9.86 5.07
CA GLY A 41 14.02 9.85 6.44
C GLY A 41 13.17 9.01 7.38
N THR A 42 12.24 8.19 6.86
CA THR A 42 11.42 7.26 7.64
C THR A 42 11.80 5.81 7.32
N GLU A 43 11.32 4.87 8.13
CA GLU A 43 11.42 3.44 7.85
C GLU A 43 10.76 3.03 6.51
N LEU A 44 9.77 3.78 6.02
CA LEU A 44 9.14 3.51 4.71
C LEU A 44 10.14 3.69 3.57
N GLU A 45 11.05 4.65 3.65
CA GLU A 45 12.07 4.86 2.60
C GLU A 45 12.96 3.63 2.45
N ALA A 46 13.38 3.02 3.57
CA ALA A 46 14.17 1.80 3.55
C ALA A 46 13.39 0.61 2.98
N ARG A 47 12.11 0.46 3.37
CA ARG A 47 11.23 -0.62 2.90
C ARG A 47 10.91 -0.51 1.40
N ILE A 48 10.56 0.68 0.92
CA ILE A 48 10.35 0.95 -0.50
C ILE A 48 11.65 0.68 -1.28
N GLY A 49 12.80 1.08 -0.72
CA GLY A 49 14.10 0.77 -1.30
C GLY A 49 14.35 -0.74 -1.41
N ALA A 50 13.97 -1.54 -0.40
CA ALA A 50 14.03 -3.00 -0.46
C ALA A 50 13.09 -3.58 -1.51
N PHE A 51 11.85 -3.13 -1.53
CA PHE A 51 10.86 -3.52 -2.53
C PHE A 51 11.34 -3.26 -3.95
N TYR A 52 11.92 -2.08 -4.24
CA TYR A 52 12.47 -1.80 -5.56
C TYR A 52 13.64 -2.70 -5.96
N ARG A 53 14.46 -3.16 -4.99
CA ARG A 53 15.50 -4.15 -5.29
C ARG A 53 14.90 -5.51 -5.63
N GLU A 54 13.85 -5.93 -4.94
CA GLU A 54 13.13 -7.18 -5.27
C GLU A 54 12.54 -7.12 -6.69
N LEU A 55 11.99 -5.97 -7.10
CA LEU A 55 11.53 -5.78 -8.48
C LEU A 55 12.67 -5.94 -9.49
N GLU A 56 13.81 -5.30 -9.25
CA GLU A 56 15.00 -5.41 -10.11
C GLU A 56 15.52 -6.85 -10.21
N GLU A 57 15.59 -7.57 -9.09
CA GLU A 57 16.02 -8.97 -9.03
C GLU A 57 15.09 -9.90 -9.83
N LYS A 58 13.80 -9.58 -9.91
CA LYS A 58 12.82 -10.29 -10.75
C LYS A 58 12.79 -9.78 -12.20
N GLY A 59 13.67 -8.85 -12.57
CA GLY A 59 13.76 -8.29 -13.93
C GLY A 59 12.67 -7.26 -14.25
N ILE A 60 11.95 -6.76 -13.24
CA ILE A 60 10.91 -5.74 -13.41
C ILE A 60 11.59 -4.37 -13.31
N VAL A 61 11.81 -3.74 -14.48
CA VAL A 61 12.44 -2.42 -14.59
C VAL A 61 11.51 -1.29 -14.14
N PHE A 62 10.20 -1.54 -14.20
CA PHE A 62 9.18 -0.57 -13.88
C PHE A 62 9.02 -0.40 -12.38
N LYS A 63 9.17 0.85 -11.90
CA LYS A 63 9.04 1.19 -10.47
C LYS A 63 7.84 2.12 -10.27
N PRO A 64 6.82 1.73 -9.49
CA PRO A 64 5.69 2.61 -9.20
C PRO A 64 6.12 3.78 -8.32
N VAL A 65 5.47 4.92 -8.48
CA VAL A 65 5.63 6.04 -7.53
C VAL A 65 4.87 5.70 -6.25
N CYS A 66 5.57 5.65 -5.12
CA CYS A 66 4.96 5.50 -3.80
C CYS A 66 4.68 6.86 -3.16
N TYR A 67 3.47 7.06 -2.63
CA TYR A 67 3.06 8.30 -1.96
C TYR A 67 2.24 8.02 -0.70
N LEU A 68 2.07 9.02 0.16
CA LEU A 68 1.26 8.90 1.37
C LEU A 68 -0.22 9.17 1.07
N GLY A 69 -1.08 8.21 1.36
CA GLY A 69 -2.54 8.27 1.26
C GLY A 69 -3.21 7.98 2.60
N ASP A 70 -4.51 7.76 2.57
CA ASP A 70 -5.33 7.28 3.68
C ASP A 70 -5.21 5.76 3.89
N GLU A 71 -5.17 4.99 2.80
CA GLU A 71 -5.08 3.53 2.83
C GLU A 71 -4.04 2.95 1.83
N TRP A 72 -3.82 1.65 1.88
CA TRP A 72 -3.10 0.91 0.84
C TRP A 72 -3.99 0.84 -0.40
N PHE A 73 -3.52 1.39 -1.51
CA PHE A 73 -4.33 1.46 -2.72
C PHE A 73 -3.49 1.69 -3.97
N CYS A 74 -3.99 1.19 -5.10
CA CYS A 74 -3.51 1.51 -6.42
C CYS A 74 -4.65 2.14 -7.24
N PRO A 75 -4.66 3.48 -7.44
CA PRO A 75 -5.73 4.13 -8.19
C PRO A 75 -5.90 3.57 -9.62
N ASP A 76 -7.14 3.53 -10.08
CA ASP A 76 -7.48 3.06 -11.42
C ASP A 76 -6.72 3.83 -12.51
N GLY A 77 -6.08 3.07 -13.40
CA GLY A 77 -5.28 3.64 -14.50
C GLY A 77 -4.03 4.40 -14.05
N ALA A 78 -3.70 4.37 -12.76
CA ALA A 78 -2.46 4.91 -12.24
C ALA A 78 -1.39 3.82 -12.11
N SER A 79 -0.16 4.29 -11.93
CA SER A 79 1.06 3.48 -11.81
C SER A 79 1.74 3.80 -10.49
N THR A 80 0.93 3.87 -9.44
CA THR A 80 1.30 4.47 -8.15
C THR A 80 0.75 3.64 -7.02
N ILE A 81 1.48 3.60 -5.92
CA ILE A 81 1.06 2.92 -4.69
C ILE A 81 0.84 3.97 -3.60
N ALA A 82 -0.40 4.07 -3.13
CA ALA A 82 -0.74 4.80 -1.91
C ALA A 82 -0.32 3.96 -0.70
N ILE A 83 0.31 4.63 0.26
CA ILE A 83 0.75 4.05 1.54
C ILE A 83 0.07 4.83 2.65
N PRO A 84 -0.58 4.20 3.64
CA PRO A 84 -1.25 4.91 4.72
C PRO A 84 -0.33 5.89 5.44
N PHE A 85 -0.77 7.14 5.59
CA PHE A 85 0.04 8.25 6.12
C PHE A 85 0.50 7.98 7.56
N TYR A 86 -0.27 7.22 8.34
CA TYR A 86 0.07 6.90 9.72
C TYR A 86 1.36 6.08 9.84
N LEU A 87 1.76 5.36 8.78
CA LEU A 87 3.01 4.61 8.75
C LEU A 87 4.24 5.50 8.72
N ALA A 88 4.10 6.77 8.31
CA ALA A 88 5.21 7.71 8.21
C ALA A 88 5.70 8.24 9.57
N HIS A 89 5.02 7.97 10.69
CA HIS A 89 5.45 8.45 12.01
C HIS A 89 4.99 7.58 13.20
N PRO A 90 5.85 7.24 14.18
CA PRO A 90 5.50 6.39 15.33
C PRO A 90 4.32 6.90 16.17
N ARG A 91 4.16 8.23 16.32
CA ARG A 91 3.01 8.80 17.04
C ARG A 91 1.67 8.51 16.36
N LEU A 92 1.65 8.49 15.02
CA LEU A 92 0.44 8.22 14.24
C LEU A 92 0.12 6.73 14.24
N LYS A 93 1.13 5.86 14.13
CA LYS A 93 0.95 4.41 14.35
C LYS A 93 0.30 4.09 15.70
N ARG A 94 0.76 4.72 16.78
CA ARG A 94 0.15 4.56 18.12
C ARG A 94 -1.30 5.03 18.17
N LEU A 95 -1.64 6.09 17.43
CA LEU A 95 -3.02 6.58 17.35
C LEU A 95 -3.88 5.59 16.57
N GLU A 96 -3.38 5.10 15.42
CA GLU A 96 -4.03 4.10 14.59
C GLU A 96 -4.31 2.82 15.38
N GLU A 97 -3.28 2.26 16.02
CA GLU A 97 -3.39 1.06 16.86
C GLU A 97 -4.45 1.21 17.96
N LYS A 98 -4.54 2.40 18.57
CA LYS A 98 -5.53 2.66 19.62
C LYS A 98 -6.96 2.72 19.07
N MET A 99 -7.16 3.22 17.85
CA MET A 99 -8.48 3.44 17.26
C MET A 99 -8.98 2.20 16.51
N MET A 100 -8.08 1.53 15.80
CA MET A 100 -8.37 0.44 14.88
C MET A 100 -7.94 -0.93 15.42
N MET A 101 -7.28 -0.98 16.59
CA MET A 101 -6.72 -2.17 17.23
C MET A 101 -5.56 -2.84 16.46
N GLU A 102 -5.15 -2.23 15.34
CA GLU A 102 -4.12 -2.75 14.44
C GLU A 102 -3.47 -1.59 13.68
N VAL A 103 -2.27 -1.81 13.15
CA VAL A 103 -1.59 -0.89 12.23
C VAL A 103 -1.23 -1.68 10.98
N GLU A 104 -2.06 -1.58 9.96
CA GLU A 104 -1.86 -2.31 8.71
C GLU A 104 -0.54 -1.91 8.04
N GLY A 105 0.35 -2.89 7.81
CA GLY A 105 1.71 -2.62 7.35
C GLY A 105 2.63 -2.01 8.40
N GLY A 106 2.25 -2.05 9.69
CA GLY A 106 2.98 -1.42 10.79
C GLY A 106 4.41 -1.96 10.99
N ASN A 107 4.61 -3.24 10.73
CA ASN A 107 5.93 -3.91 10.74
C ASN A 107 6.46 -4.15 9.32
N GLU A 108 7.76 -4.41 9.21
CA GLU A 108 8.43 -4.60 7.91
C GLU A 108 7.86 -5.75 7.09
N ALA A 109 7.69 -6.93 7.67
CA ALA A 109 7.21 -8.10 6.94
C ALA A 109 5.81 -7.85 6.33
N TRP A 110 4.91 -7.23 7.08
CA TRP A 110 3.57 -6.92 6.59
C TRP A 110 3.57 -5.77 5.58
N CYS A 111 4.34 -4.70 5.81
CA CYS A 111 4.51 -3.62 4.85
C CYS A 111 5.03 -4.15 3.50
N MET A 112 5.96 -5.09 3.52
CA MET A 112 6.51 -5.71 2.31
C MET A 112 5.49 -6.63 1.61
N ARG A 113 4.65 -7.36 2.36
CA ARG A 113 3.50 -8.07 1.78
C ARG A 113 2.61 -7.08 1.00
N LEU A 114 2.17 -6.01 1.65
CA LEU A 114 1.26 -5.04 1.03
C LEU A 114 1.87 -4.35 -0.20
N LEU A 115 3.14 -3.92 -0.15
CA LEU A 115 3.82 -3.36 -1.32
C LEU A 115 3.84 -4.31 -2.53
N ARG A 116 4.06 -5.61 -2.30
CA ARG A 116 4.06 -6.61 -3.38
C ARG A 116 2.66 -6.89 -3.92
N HIS A 117 1.66 -6.87 -3.06
CA HIS A 117 0.25 -6.98 -3.43
C HIS A 117 -0.17 -5.79 -4.31
N GLU A 118 0.08 -4.57 -3.87
CA GLU A 118 -0.20 -3.34 -4.63
C GLU A 118 0.55 -3.30 -5.97
N MET A 119 1.76 -3.87 -6.02
CA MET A 119 2.48 -4.04 -7.29
C MET A 119 1.70 -4.88 -8.31
N GLY A 120 0.94 -5.87 -7.83
CA GLY A 120 0.05 -6.66 -8.66
C GLY A 120 -1.01 -5.83 -9.37
N HIS A 121 -1.71 -4.96 -8.63
CA HIS A 121 -2.67 -4.01 -9.20
C HIS A 121 -1.98 -3.04 -10.16
N VAL A 122 -0.83 -2.49 -9.76
CA VAL A 122 -0.03 -1.60 -10.60
C VAL A 122 0.30 -2.26 -11.95
N LEU A 123 0.76 -3.51 -11.96
CA LEU A 123 1.06 -4.24 -13.21
C LEU A 123 -0.20 -4.50 -14.02
N ASN A 124 -1.30 -4.88 -13.36
CA ASN A 124 -2.58 -5.11 -14.01
C ASN A 124 -3.07 -3.85 -14.74
N HIS A 125 -2.99 -2.68 -14.08
CA HIS A 125 -3.43 -1.39 -14.63
C HIS A 125 -2.48 -0.87 -15.70
N ALA A 126 -1.17 -0.87 -15.44
CA ALA A 126 -0.18 -0.30 -16.35
C ALA A 126 -0.11 -1.03 -17.71
N TYR A 127 -0.30 -2.36 -17.70
CA TYR A 127 -0.26 -3.19 -18.91
C TYR A 127 -1.65 -3.61 -19.41
N LEU A 128 -2.72 -3.15 -18.77
CA LEU A 128 -4.11 -3.48 -19.12
C LEU A 128 -4.37 -5.00 -19.16
N LEU A 129 -3.73 -5.77 -18.28
CA LEU A 129 -3.73 -7.24 -18.35
C LEU A 129 -5.14 -7.83 -18.21
N ALA A 130 -6.00 -7.21 -17.41
CA ALA A 130 -7.39 -7.60 -17.27
C ALA A 130 -8.21 -7.54 -18.58
N LYS A 131 -7.72 -6.85 -19.63
CA LYS A 131 -8.35 -6.85 -20.96
C LYS A 131 -8.03 -8.10 -21.79
N GLU A 132 -7.00 -8.85 -21.40
CA GLU A 132 -6.56 -10.03 -22.14
C GLU A 132 -7.54 -11.21 -21.95
N PRO A 133 -8.02 -11.86 -23.03
CA PRO A 133 -8.97 -12.96 -22.92
C PRO A 133 -8.46 -14.13 -22.07
N GLN A 134 -7.15 -14.38 -22.07
CA GLN A 134 -6.54 -15.45 -21.27
C GLN A 134 -6.57 -15.12 -19.78
N TRP A 135 -6.35 -13.85 -19.41
CA TRP A 135 -6.46 -13.38 -18.03
C TRP A 135 -7.87 -13.63 -17.49
N GLN A 136 -8.89 -13.21 -18.25
CA GLN A 136 -10.29 -13.36 -17.85
C GLN A 136 -10.74 -14.81 -17.79
N LYS A 137 -10.22 -15.66 -18.68
CA LYS A 137 -10.48 -17.10 -18.66
C LYS A 137 -9.91 -17.77 -17.40
N LEU A 138 -8.76 -17.29 -16.91
CA LEU A 138 -8.08 -17.89 -15.77
C LEU A 138 -8.67 -17.40 -14.43
N LEU A 139 -8.85 -16.10 -14.29
CA LEU A 139 -9.16 -15.43 -13.02
C LEU A 139 -10.65 -15.06 -12.90
N GLY A 140 -11.28 -14.73 -14.02
CA GLY A 140 -12.68 -14.28 -14.09
C GLY A 140 -12.81 -12.87 -14.69
N PRO A 141 -14.05 -12.36 -14.83
CA PRO A 141 -14.28 -11.04 -15.38
C PRO A 141 -13.85 -9.94 -14.38
N PRO A 142 -13.06 -8.93 -14.81
CA PRO A 142 -12.66 -7.82 -13.93
C PRO A 142 -13.80 -6.86 -13.64
N SER A 143 -14.90 -6.93 -14.39
CA SER A 143 -16.11 -6.13 -14.18
C SER A 143 -17.01 -6.69 -13.09
N LEU A 144 -16.52 -7.63 -12.27
CA LEU A 144 -17.29 -8.13 -11.14
C LEU A 144 -17.33 -7.03 -10.07
N ASP A 145 -18.49 -6.83 -9.45
CA ASP A 145 -18.57 -5.84 -8.37
C ASP A 145 -17.75 -6.32 -7.17
N TYR A 146 -16.95 -5.41 -6.60
CA TYR A 146 -16.30 -5.65 -5.32
C TYR A 146 -17.38 -5.84 -4.24
N SER A 147 -17.37 -7.00 -3.59
CA SER A 147 -18.32 -7.31 -2.52
C SER A 147 -17.71 -6.98 -1.17
N GLU A 148 -18.47 -6.27 -0.32
CA GLU A 148 -18.10 -6.04 1.08
C GLU A 148 -17.93 -7.34 1.88
N SER A 149 -18.48 -8.45 1.39
CA SER A 149 -18.28 -9.77 1.98
C SER A 149 -18.24 -10.88 0.93
N PHE A 150 -17.36 -11.86 1.15
CA PHE A 150 -17.31 -13.08 0.33
C PHE A 150 -17.22 -14.32 1.21
N ARG A 151 -17.77 -15.43 0.73
CA ARG A 151 -17.67 -16.72 1.41
C ARG A 151 -16.43 -17.46 0.92
N ALA A 152 -15.34 -17.31 1.66
CA ALA A 152 -14.10 -18.05 1.40
C ALA A 152 -14.34 -19.57 1.39
N ARG A 153 -13.57 -20.27 0.56
CA ARG A 153 -13.48 -21.74 0.50
C ARG A 153 -12.14 -22.18 1.11
N PRO A 154 -12.05 -22.46 2.42
CA PRO A 154 -10.77 -22.59 3.11
C PRO A 154 -9.91 -23.78 2.71
N TYR A 155 -10.46 -24.77 2.00
CA TYR A 155 -9.72 -25.94 1.52
C TYR A 155 -9.43 -25.91 0.01
N SER A 156 -9.80 -24.81 -0.66
CA SER A 156 -9.48 -24.64 -2.08
C SER A 156 -7.97 -24.54 -2.26
N LYS A 157 -7.43 -25.34 -3.19
CA LYS A 157 -6.04 -25.27 -3.66
C LYS A 157 -5.89 -24.43 -4.94
N ARG A 158 -6.98 -23.78 -5.37
CA ARG A 158 -7.00 -22.98 -6.61
C ARG A 158 -6.46 -21.56 -6.44
N PHE A 159 -6.30 -21.11 -5.20
CA PHE A 159 -5.93 -19.74 -4.86
C PHE A 159 -4.68 -19.76 -3.99
N VAL A 160 -3.81 -18.79 -4.23
CA VAL A 160 -2.66 -18.54 -3.34
C VAL A 160 -3.15 -17.94 -2.01
N ARG A 161 -2.24 -17.85 -1.04
CA ARG A 161 -2.47 -17.15 0.23
C ARG A 161 -1.27 -16.29 0.52
N HIS A 162 -1.36 -15.03 0.16
CA HIS A 162 -0.29 -14.09 0.40
C HIS A 162 -0.67 -13.12 1.51
N LEU A 163 -1.84 -12.47 1.46
CA LEU A 163 -2.50 -11.77 2.56
C LEU A 163 -3.44 -12.71 3.33
N ASP A 164 -3.81 -12.29 4.54
CA ASP A 164 -4.70 -13.08 5.41
C ASP A 164 -6.16 -12.98 4.94
N GLY A 165 -7.07 -13.72 5.57
CA GLY A 165 -8.51 -13.61 5.26
C GLY A 165 -8.95 -14.20 3.91
N TRP A 166 -8.12 -15.01 3.24
CA TRP A 166 -8.39 -15.60 1.92
C TRP A 166 -8.60 -14.54 0.82
N TYR A 167 -7.86 -13.44 0.89
CA TYR A 167 -8.07 -12.25 0.04
C TYR A 167 -8.06 -12.55 -1.46
N ALA A 168 -7.22 -13.47 -1.95
CA ALA A 168 -7.24 -13.94 -3.34
C ALA A 168 -8.61 -14.47 -3.84
N GLN A 169 -9.56 -14.77 -2.95
CA GLN A 169 -10.90 -15.23 -3.32
C GLN A 169 -11.96 -14.12 -3.33
N SER A 170 -11.61 -12.89 -2.98
CA SER A 170 -12.56 -11.78 -2.91
C SER A 170 -12.95 -11.26 -4.29
N HIS A 171 -12.00 -11.18 -5.22
CA HIS A 171 -12.19 -10.63 -6.56
C HIS A 171 -11.10 -11.13 -7.54
N PRO A 172 -11.36 -11.22 -8.87
CA PRO A 172 -10.36 -11.66 -9.85
C PRO A 172 -9.07 -10.83 -9.88
N GLU A 173 -9.16 -9.51 -9.63
CA GLU A 173 -7.97 -8.65 -9.55
C GLU A 173 -7.15 -8.93 -8.28
N GLU A 174 -7.81 -9.31 -7.20
CA GLU A 174 -7.17 -9.68 -5.93
C GLU A 174 -6.46 -11.02 -6.04
N ASP A 175 -7.05 -11.98 -6.75
CA ASP A 175 -6.38 -13.25 -7.08
C ASP A 175 -5.10 -13.01 -7.90
N PHE A 176 -5.16 -12.09 -8.87
CA PHE A 176 -3.98 -11.70 -9.64
C PHE A 176 -2.93 -11.02 -8.76
N ALA A 177 -3.35 -10.04 -7.95
CA ALA A 177 -2.44 -9.26 -7.11
C ALA A 177 -1.71 -10.14 -6.09
N GLU A 178 -2.44 -11.04 -5.43
CA GLU A 178 -1.88 -12.03 -4.52
C GLU A 178 -0.92 -13.00 -5.22
N THR A 179 -1.23 -13.41 -6.45
CA THR A 179 -0.36 -14.29 -7.26
C THR A 179 0.96 -13.59 -7.62
N VAL A 180 0.89 -12.32 -8.03
CA VAL A 180 2.08 -11.49 -8.27
C VAL A 180 2.88 -11.35 -6.98
N ALA A 181 2.23 -11.10 -5.86
CA ALA A 181 2.90 -10.89 -4.59
C ALA A 181 3.69 -12.13 -4.12
N ILE A 182 3.14 -13.34 -4.27
CA ILE A 182 3.90 -14.58 -4.05
C ILE A 182 5.12 -14.63 -4.97
N ARG A 183 4.96 -14.34 -6.27
CA ARG A 183 6.06 -14.41 -7.23
C ARG A 183 7.20 -13.44 -6.93
N LEU A 184 6.87 -12.28 -6.37
CA LEU A 184 7.83 -11.26 -5.94
C LEU A 184 8.53 -11.61 -4.62
N THR A 185 7.93 -12.47 -3.79
CA THR A 185 8.48 -12.76 -2.47
C THR A 185 9.82 -13.52 -2.57
N PRO A 186 10.90 -13.03 -1.94
CA PRO A 186 12.19 -13.72 -1.97
C PRO A 186 12.15 -15.10 -1.29
N GLY A 187 12.82 -16.09 -1.88
CA GLY A 187 12.97 -17.44 -1.30
C GLY A 187 11.71 -18.31 -1.32
N LEU A 188 10.62 -17.83 -1.94
CA LEU A 188 9.43 -18.60 -2.27
C LEU A 188 9.49 -18.97 -3.76
N ASP A 189 10.21 -20.05 -4.07
CA ASP A 189 10.27 -20.69 -5.39
C ASP A 189 9.64 -22.09 -5.32
#